data_AF-A0A2D4XGF6-F1
#
_entry.id   AF-A0A2D4XGF6-F1
#
_cell.length_a   1.000
_cell.length_b   1.000
_cell.length_c   1.000
_cell.angle_alpha   90.00
_cell.angle_beta   90.00
_cell.angle_gamma   90.00
#
_symmetry.space_group_name_H-M   'P 1'
#
loop_
_entity.id
_entity.type
_entity.pdbx_description
1 polymer ?
#
loop_
_entity_poly.entity_id
_entity_poly.type
_entity_poly.pdbx_seq_one_letter_code
_entity_poly.pdbx_strand_id
1 'polypeptide(L)'
;MQPSEQIQKTLERVHNQATLDLIAEEQPPFEQGYKPDARSFFRLPARACHMVRGKNDWRVLSAICLTSSIAGICYASQEYLASLAGITNQPTVSKAVKNLHNQKLIRLLLPKGRPYAGRFQRSNRIQVLFEENAPLPSEKELMLEYGHRTRRWR
;
A
#
# COMPACT_ATOMS: atom_id res chain seq x y z
N MET A 1 -12.65 18.39 -4.67
CA MET A 1 -12.32 19.06 -3.39
C MET A 1 -10.95 19.69 -3.53
N GLN A 2 -10.73 20.90 -2.99
CA GLN A 2 -9.36 21.43 -2.85
C GLN A 2 -8.57 20.49 -1.90
N PRO A 3 -7.30 20.15 -2.18
CA PRO A 3 -6.46 19.42 -1.23
C PRO A 3 -6.37 20.19 0.08
N SER A 4 -6.39 19.50 1.22
CA SER A 4 -6.24 20.19 2.51
C SER A 4 -4.88 20.90 2.60
N GLU A 5 -4.83 21.99 3.35
CA GLU A 5 -3.64 22.85 3.47
C GLU A 5 -2.40 22.05 3.96
N GLN A 6 -2.61 20.98 4.73
CA GLN A 6 -1.57 20.03 5.13
C GLN A 6 -1.08 19.11 3.99
N ILE A 7 -1.94 18.73 3.04
CA ILE A 7 -1.52 17.96 1.85
C ILE A 7 -0.61 18.84 0.98
N GLN A 8 -0.97 20.11 0.76
CA GLN A 8 -0.10 21.07 0.04
C GLN A 8 1.26 21.21 0.75
N LYS A 9 1.29 21.45 2.06
CA LYS A 9 2.53 21.48 2.87
C LYS A 9 3.30 20.17 2.89
N THR A 10 2.66 19.04 2.58
CA THR A 10 3.34 17.73 2.47
C THR A 10 3.92 17.54 1.06
N LEU A 11 3.23 18.00 0.01
CA LEU A 11 3.73 18.05 -1.37
C LEU A 11 4.93 19.00 -1.49
N GLU A 12 4.89 20.18 -0.86
CA GLU A 12 6.00 21.15 -0.82
C GLU A 12 7.29 20.58 -0.20
N ARG A 13 7.15 19.63 0.74
CA ARG A 13 8.28 18.90 1.35
C ARG A 13 8.84 17.81 0.44
N VAL A 14 8.15 17.44 -0.64
CA VAL A 14 8.64 16.52 -1.67
C VAL A 14 9.45 17.34 -2.68
N HIS A 15 10.68 17.69 -2.30
CA HIS A 15 11.60 18.50 -3.12
C HIS A 15 12.11 17.85 -4.43
N ASN A 16 11.50 16.75 -4.88
CA ASN A 16 11.92 16.02 -6.07
C ASN A 16 10.73 15.83 -7.01
N GLN A 17 10.76 16.52 -8.16
CA GLN A 17 9.75 16.42 -9.21
C GLN A 17 9.47 14.97 -9.62
N ALA A 18 10.51 14.13 -9.73
CA ALA A 18 10.38 12.73 -10.08
C ALA A 18 9.61 11.88 -9.06
N THR A 19 9.34 12.43 -7.87
CA THR A 19 8.49 11.84 -6.80
C THR A 19 7.08 12.44 -6.81
N LEU A 20 6.92 13.73 -7.15
CA LEU A 20 5.61 14.36 -7.34
C LEU A 20 4.83 13.64 -8.46
N ASP A 21 5.49 13.32 -9.58
CA ASP A 21 4.94 12.55 -10.72
C ASP A 21 4.45 11.11 -10.37
N LEU A 22 4.55 10.67 -9.11
CA LEU A 22 4.21 9.32 -8.64
C LEU A 22 3.01 9.28 -7.69
N ILE A 23 2.60 10.46 -7.20
CA ILE A 23 1.51 10.61 -6.24
C ILE A 23 0.19 10.50 -7.02
N ALA A 24 -0.75 9.71 -6.51
CA ALA A 24 -2.05 9.55 -7.14
C ALA A 24 -2.80 10.89 -7.20
N GLU A 25 -3.41 11.20 -8.35
CA GLU A 25 -4.14 12.45 -8.59
C GLU A 25 -5.27 12.66 -7.56
N GLU A 26 -6.00 11.57 -7.26
CA GLU A 26 -7.00 11.54 -6.21
C GLU A 26 -6.41 10.96 -4.92
N GLN A 27 -6.47 11.73 -3.83
CA GLN A 27 -6.12 11.26 -2.49
C GLN A 27 -7.39 10.96 -1.68
N PRO A 28 -7.47 9.82 -0.96
CA PRO A 28 -8.59 9.52 -0.07
C PRO A 28 -8.70 10.56 1.06
N PRO A 29 -9.88 10.71 1.70
CA PRO A 29 -10.00 11.52 2.91
C PRO A 29 -9.08 10.99 4.02
N PHE A 30 -8.71 11.89 4.93
CA PHE A 30 -7.97 11.56 6.15
C PHE A 30 -8.94 11.48 7.34
N GLU A 31 -8.70 10.53 8.24
CA GLU A 31 -9.39 10.45 9.53
C GLU A 31 -8.38 10.19 10.66
N GLN A 32 -8.36 11.07 11.67
CA GLN A 32 -7.37 10.98 12.75
C GLN A 32 -7.71 9.84 13.71
N GLY A 33 -6.83 8.84 13.76
CA GLY A 33 -7.02 7.70 14.67
C GLY A 33 -8.01 6.66 14.16
N TYR A 34 -8.28 6.62 12.85
CA TYR A 34 -9.04 5.56 12.19
C TYR A 34 -8.64 4.17 12.71
N LYS A 35 -9.64 3.44 13.20
CA LYS A 35 -9.52 2.04 13.62
C LYS A 35 -10.50 1.23 12.78
N PRO A 36 -10.06 0.14 12.11
CA PRO A 36 -11.00 -0.77 11.45
C PRO A 36 -11.96 -1.39 12.47
N ASP A 37 -13.16 -1.81 12.02
CA ASP A 37 -14.15 -2.53 12.86
C ASP A 37 -13.44 -3.65 13.65
N ALA A 38 -13.70 -3.73 14.95
CA ALA A 38 -13.17 -4.78 15.83
C ALA A 38 -13.39 -6.20 15.27
N ARG A 39 -14.48 -6.46 14.55
CA ARG A 39 -14.73 -7.75 13.87
C ARG A 39 -13.67 -8.11 12.81
N SER A 40 -12.84 -7.16 12.41
CA SER A 40 -11.64 -7.31 11.57
C SER A 40 -10.39 -7.81 12.34
N PHE A 41 -10.55 -8.45 13.52
CA PHE A 41 -9.41 -9.07 14.21
C PHE A 41 -8.76 -10.21 13.41
N PHE A 42 -9.49 -10.83 12.47
CA PHE A 42 -8.85 -11.35 11.26
C PHE A 42 -8.44 -10.15 10.40
N ARG A 43 -7.14 -9.83 10.35
CA ARG A 43 -6.56 -8.69 9.59
C ARG A 43 -6.77 -8.75 8.06
N LEU A 44 -7.56 -9.72 7.59
CA LEU A 44 -7.97 -9.93 6.22
C LEU A 44 -9.32 -9.21 5.96
N PRO A 45 -9.44 -8.38 4.92
CA PRO A 45 -10.73 -7.80 4.53
C PRO A 45 -11.77 -8.90 4.21
N ALA A 46 -12.95 -8.87 4.83
CA ALA A 46 -14.00 -9.88 4.58
C ALA A 46 -14.43 -9.92 3.09
N ARG A 47 -14.47 -8.76 2.44
CA ARG A 47 -14.63 -8.57 0.99
C ARG A 47 -13.64 -9.40 0.13
N ALA A 48 -12.43 -9.69 0.62
CA ALA A 48 -11.46 -10.50 -0.12
C ALA A 48 -11.99 -11.90 -0.45
N CYS A 49 -12.85 -12.47 0.41
CA CYS A 49 -13.39 -13.82 0.28
C CYS A 49 -14.09 -14.10 -1.06
N HIS A 50 -14.77 -13.11 -1.66
CA HIS A 50 -15.45 -13.26 -2.95
C HIS A 50 -14.71 -12.57 -4.11
N MET A 51 -13.78 -11.65 -3.81
CA MET A 51 -13.02 -10.89 -4.81
C MET A 51 -11.77 -11.64 -5.30
N VAL A 52 -10.98 -12.21 -4.39
CA VAL A 52 -9.67 -12.79 -4.73
C VAL A 52 -9.86 -14.19 -5.31
N ARG A 53 -9.47 -14.37 -6.58
CA ARG A 53 -9.55 -15.66 -7.30
C ARG A 53 -8.19 -16.36 -7.47
N GLY A 54 -7.09 -15.61 -7.43
CA GLY A 54 -5.75 -16.15 -7.60
C GLY A 54 -5.19 -16.79 -6.33
N LYS A 55 -4.69 -18.03 -6.41
CA LYS A 55 -4.01 -18.73 -5.29
C LYS A 55 -2.84 -17.92 -4.72
N ASN A 56 -2.03 -17.30 -5.58
CA ASN A 56 -0.88 -16.51 -5.15
C ASN A 56 -1.30 -15.13 -4.63
N ASP A 57 -2.36 -14.54 -5.21
CA ASP A 57 -2.96 -13.30 -4.73
C ASP A 57 -3.48 -13.47 -3.29
N TRP A 58 -4.15 -14.59 -3.01
CA TRP A 58 -4.54 -15.01 -1.66
C TRP A 58 -3.36 -15.12 -0.70
N ARG A 59 -2.32 -15.86 -1.08
CA ARG A 59 -1.12 -16.06 -0.24
C ARG A 59 -0.40 -14.75 0.08
N VAL A 60 -0.28 -13.87 -0.91
CA VAL A 60 0.36 -12.55 -0.76
C VAL A 60 -0.50 -11.61 0.08
N LEU A 61 -1.84 -11.60 -0.11
CA LEU A 61 -2.74 -10.83 0.75
C LEU A 61 -2.63 -11.27 2.21
N SER A 62 -2.68 -12.57 2.48
CA SER A 62 -2.51 -13.12 3.83
C SER A 62 -1.16 -12.75 4.46
N ALA A 63 -0.05 -12.82 3.69
CA ALA A 63 1.28 -12.41 4.16
C ALA A 63 1.37 -10.89 4.47
N ILE A 64 0.71 -10.05 3.67
CA ILE A 64 0.58 -8.61 3.93
C ILE A 64 -0.21 -8.39 5.22
N CYS A 65 -1.41 -8.96 5.34
CA CYS A 65 -2.28 -8.85 6.51
C CYS A 65 -1.61 -9.32 7.80
N LEU A 66 -0.87 -10.43 7.76
CA LEU A 66 -0.09 -10.96 8.89
C LEU A 66 0.97 -9.96 9.39
N THR A 67 1.59 -9.23 8.47
CA THR A 67 2.69 -8.27 8.76
C THR A 67 2.22 -6.80 8.86
N SER A 68 0.91 -6.56 8.78
CA SER A 68 0.32 -5.22 8.94
C SER A 68 0.15 -4.79 10.40
N SER A 69 0.30 -3.49 10.64
CA SER A 69 -0.08 -2.83 11.90
C SER A 69 -1.61 -2.77 12.08
N ILE A 70 -2.06 -2.28 13.24
CA ILE A 70 -3.49 -2.06 13.54
C ILE A 70 -4.17 -1.18 12.47
N ALA A 71 -3.46 -0.19 11.92
CA ALA A 71 -3.95 0.69 10.84
C ALA A 71 -3.88 0.03 9.44
N GLY A 72 -3.64 -1.28 9.36
CA GLY A 72 -3.51 -2.04 8.11
C GLY A 72 -2.19 -1.84 7.37
N ILE A 73 -1.21 -1.11 7.92
CA ILE A 73 0.04 -0.77 7.22
C ILE A 73 1.08 -1.88 7.37
N CYS A 74 1.45 -2.51 6.25
CA CYS A 74 2.53 -3.47 6.11
C CYS A 74 3.84 -2.78 5.70
N TYR A 75 4.94 -3.20 6.36
CA TYR A 75 6.30 -2.71 6.16
C TYR A 75 7.26 -3.74 5.55
N ALA A 76 6.78 -4.98 5.35
CA ALA A 76 7.57 -6.12 4.92
C ALA A 76 8.20 -5.92 3.53
N SER A 77 9.43 -6.41 3.33
CA SER A 77 10.06 -6.45 2.01
C SER A 77 9.32 -7.43 1.08
N GLN A 78 9.49 -7.28 -0.25
CA GLN A 78 8.86 -8.22 -1.18
C GLN A 78 9.39 -9.65 -1.01
N GLU A 79 10.67 -9.77 -0.65
CA GLU A 79 11.36 -11.02 -0.32
C GLU A 79 10.76 -11.69 0.92
N TYR A 80 10.52 -10.92 1.99
CA TYR A 80 9.89 -11.46 3.21
C TYR A 80 8.43 -11.84 2.97
N LEU A 81 7.68 -11.05 2.19
CA LEU A 81 6.34 -11.43 1.73
C LEU A 81 6.36 -12.69 0.85
N ALA A 82 7.38 -12.88 0.00
CA ALA A 82 7.55 -14.08 -0.82
C ALA A 82 7.78 -15.32 0.05
N SER A 83 8.67 -15.21 1.04
CA SER A 83 8.96 -16.25 2.03
C SER A 83 7.69 -16.66 2.79
N LEU A 84 6.97 -15.71 3.39
CA LEU A 84 5.72 -15.97 4.12
C LEU A 84 4.61 -16.54 3.22
N ALA A 85 4.53 -16.14 1.96
CA ALA A 85 3.56 -16.64 0.99
C ALA A 85 3.91 -18.04 0.42
N GLY A 86 5.09 -18.59 0.74
CA GLY A 86 5.60 -19.82 0.12
C GLY A 86 5.78 -19.67 -1.40
N ILE A 87 6.29 -18.52 -1.83
CA ILE A 87 6.53 -18.15 -3.24
C ILE A 87 8.03 -17.95 -3.45
N THR A 88 8.62 -18.73 -4.35
CA THR A 88 10.05 -18.65 -4.71
C THR A 88 10.35 -17.56 -5.76
N ASN A 89 9.35 -17.09 -6.48
CA ASN A 89 9.50 -16.20 -7.64
C ASN A 89 8.99 -14.78 -7.34
N GLN A 90 9.90 -13.80 -7.21
CA GLN A 90 9.58 -12.41 -6.86
C GLN A 90 8.64 -11.71 -7.88
N PRO A 91 8.79 -11.87 -9.21
CA PRO A 91 7.78 -11.50 -10.20
C PRO A 91 6.35 -11.96 -9.88
N THR A 92 6.15 -13.15 -9.30
CA THR A 92 4.82 -13.64 -8.89
C THR A 92 4.24 -12.80 -7.75
N VAL A 93 5.04 -12.41 -6.76
CA VAL A 93 4.62 -11.49 -5.69
C VAL A 93 4.26 -10.12 -6.26
N SER A 94 5.07 -9.60 -7.19
CA SER A 94 4.76 -8.31 -7.84
C SER A 94 3.46 -8.36 -8.64
N LYS A 95 3.18 -9.45 -9.38
CA LYS A 95 1.90 -9.65 -10.07
C LYS A 95 0.72 -9.70 -9.09
N ALA A 96 0.86 -10.42 -7.98
CA ALA A 96 -0.17 -10.48 -6.94
C ALA A 96 -0.45 -9.09 -6.33
N VAL A 97 0.58 -8.30 -6.00
CA VAL A 97 0.40 -6.93 -5.50
C VAL A 97 -0.31 -6.04 -6.54
N LYS A 98 -0.04 -6.19 -7.84
CA LYS A 98 -0.80 -5.49 -8.90
C LYS A 98 -2.29 -5.87 -8.86
N ASN A 99 -2.59 -7.16 -8.81
CA ASN A 99 -3.96 -7.65 -8.80
C ASN A 99 -4.75 -7.15 -7.57
N LEU A 100 -4.13 -7.23 -6.38
CA LEU A 100 -4.74 -6.77 -5.13
C LEU A 100 -4.95 -5.25 -5.10
N HIS A 101 -4.04 -4.47 -5.69
CA HIS A 101 -4.20 -3.03 -5.87
C HIS A 101 -5.38 -2.70 -6.78
N ASN A 102 -5.45 -3.34 -7.95
CA ASN A 102 -6.53 -3.15 -8.90
C ASN A 102 -7.91 -3.59 -8.34
N GLN A 103 -7.92 -4.57 -7.43
CA GLN A 103 -9.11 -5.00 -6.67
C GLN A 103 -9.42 -4.09 -5.48
N LYS A 104 -8.69 -2.98 -5.29
CA LYS A 104 -8.79 -2.05 -4.15
C LYS A 104 -8.77 -2.76 -2.78
N LEU A 105 -8.05 -3.88 -2.67
CA LEU A 105 -7.83 -4.61 -1.41
C LEU A 105 -6.58 -4.13 -0.68
N ILE A 106 -5.68 -3.47 -1.41
CA ILE A 106 -4.53 -2.74 -0.88
C ILE A 106 -4.34 -1.43 -1.64
N ARG A 107 -3.64 -0.47 -1.04
CA ARG A 107 -3.02 0.66 -1.74
C ARG A 107 -1.54 0.79 -1.41
N LEU A 108 -0.78 1.42 -2.30
CA LEU A 108 0.64 1.73 -2.05
C LEU A 108 0.74 3.11 -1.38
N LEU A 109 1.65 3.23 -0.41
CA LEU A 109 1.91 4.49 0.29
C LEU A 109 3.34 4.97 0.04
N LEU A 110 3.55 6.29 0.10
CA LEU A 110 4.87 6.91 -0.04
C LEU A 110 5.87 6.37 1.01
N PRO A 111 7.00 5.75 0.60
CA PRO A 111 8.03 5.28 1.53
C PRO A 111 8.60 6.41 2.39
N LYS A 112 8.79 6.16 3.69
CA LYS A 112 9.27 7.19 4.63
C LYS A 112 10.78 7.08 4.91
N GLY A 113 11.49 8.18 4.66
CA GLY A 113 12.94 8.30 4.84
C GLY A 113 13.75 7.85 3.62
N ARG A 114 15.07 8.07 3.69
CA ARG A 114 15.99 7.84 2.56
C ARG A 114 16.07 6.35 2.16
N PRO A 115 16.20 6.03 0.86
CA PRO A 115 16.52 4.67 0.42
C PRO A 115 17.85 4.18 1.02
N TYR A 116 17.97 2.86 1.15
CA TYR A 116 19.27 2.23 1.41
C TYR A 116 20.14 2.27 0.14
N ALA A 117 21.47 2.24 0.30
CA ALA A 117 22.39 2.19 -0.82
C ALA A 117 22.05 1.05 -1.80
N GLY A 118 22.07 1.34 -3.10
CA GLY A 118 21.70 0.39 -4.15
C GLY A 118 20.21 0.03 -4.26
N ARG A 119 19.30 0.66 -3.49
CA ARG A 119 17.85 0.40 -3.56
C ARG A 119 17.07 1.63 -4.04
N PHE A 120 16.07 1.42 -4.90
CA PHE A 120 15.18 2.48 -5.38
C PHE A 120 14.33 3.16 -4.29
N GLN A 121 14.08 2.48 -3.16
CA GLN A 121 13.31 3.01 -2.04
C GLN A 121 13.67 2.29 -0.72
N ARG A 122 13.28 2.86 0.42
CA ARG A 122 13.60 2.32 1.75
C ARG A 122 12.86 1.03 2.09
N SER A 123 11.55 1.00 1.89
CA SER A 123 10.70 -0.16 2.18
C SER A 123 9.50 -0.21 1.23
N ASN A 124 8.77 -1.33 1.26
CA ASN A 124 7.37 -1.30 0.87
C ASN A 124 6.59 -0.60 1.98
N ARG A 125 5.65 0.27 1.61
CA ARG A 125 4.55 0.66 2.50
C ARG A 125 3.27 0.35 1.74
N ILE A 126 2.51 -0.60 2.26
CA ILE A 126 1.26 -1.08 1.68
C ILE A 126 0.20 -0.96 2.78
N GLN A 127 -0.95 -0.36 2.49
CA GLN A 127 -2.07 -0.38 3.41
C GLN A 127 -3.13 -1.37 2.92
N VAL A 128 -3.58 -2.24 3.81
CA VAL A 128 -4.73 -3.13 3.61
C VAL A 128 -6.02 -2.31 3.68
N LEU A 129 -6.92 -2.53 2.72
CA LEU A 129 -8.21 -1.85 2.60
C LEU A 129 -9.33 -2.79 3.05
N PHE A 130 -9.77 -2.63 4.30
CA PHE A 130 -10.92 -3.34 4.88
C PHE A 130 -12.23 -2.91 4.21
N GLU A 131 -12.33 -1.62 3.90
CA GLU A 131 -13.37 -0.98 3.09
C GLU A 131 -12.73 -0.37 1.85
N GLU A 132 -13.50 -0.20 0.77
CA GLU A 132 -12.94 0.27 -0.52
C GLU A 132 -12.33 1.67 -0.44
N ASN A 133 -13.06 2.55 0.23
CA ASN A 133 -12.76 3.97 0.33
C ASN A 133 -12.17 4.31 1.71
N ALA A 134 -11.58 3.32 2.41
CA ALA A 134 -11.05 3.49 3.75
C ALA A 134 -10.07 4.69 3.80
N PRO A 135 -10.15 5.56 4.81
CA PRO A 135 -9.37 6.80 4.85
C PRO A 135 -7.87 6.55 5.03
N LEU A 136 -7.06 7.55 4.69
CA LEU A 136 -5.63 7.52 5.02
C LEU A 136 -5.47 7.57 6.55
N PRO A 137 -4.57 6.76 7.15
CA PRO A 137 -4.46 6.63 8.60
C PRO A 137 -3.70 7.79 9.27
N SER A 138 -3.13 8.71 8.47
CA SER A 138 -2.51 9.96 8.89
C SER A 138 -2.45 10.92 7.71
N GLU A 139 -2.63 12.23 7.94
CA GLU A 139 -2.37 13.31 6.97
C GLU A 139 -0.98 13.24 6.34
N LYS A 140 -0.03 12.61 7.04
CA LYS A 140 1.37 12.46 6.63
C LYS A 140 1.60 11.23 5.74
N GLU A 141 0.55 10.50 5.35
CA GLU A 141 0.61 9.45 4.33
C GLU A 141 0.13 10.01 3.00
N LEU A 142 0.68 9.50 1.91
CA LEU A 142 0.26 9.83 0.54
C LEU A 142 0.13 8.52 -0.23
N MET A 143 -0.96 8.38 -1.00
CA MET A 143 -1.18 7.25 -1.89
C MET A 143 -0.33 7.39 -3.16
N LEU A 144 0.31 6.29 -3.56
CA LEU A 144 1.08 6.19 -4.80
C LEU A 144 0.39 5.25 -5.78
N GLU A 145 0.53 5.56 -7.07
CA GLU A 145 0.02 4.68 -8.12
C GLU A 145 0.80 3.36 -8.25
N TYR A 146 0.12 2.35 -8.79
CA TYR A 146 0.78 1.09 -9.10
C TYR A 146 1.74 1.23 -10.28
N GLY A 147 3.02 0.89 -10.08
CA GLY A 147 4.05 0.99 -11.12
C GLY A 147 5.10 2.08 -10.86
N HIS A 148 4.86 2.98 -9.91
CA HIS A 148 5.78 4.07 -9.51
C HIS A 148 7.24 3.60 -9.31
N ARG A 149 7.39 2.35 -8.85
CA ARG A 149 8.64 1.67 -8.48
C ARG A 149 9.62 1.42 -9.62
N THR A 150 9.13 1.43 -10.86
CA THR A 150 9.91 1.03 -12.05
C THR A 150 9.66 1.89 -13.27
N ARG A 151 8.68 2.82 -13.23
CA ARG A 151 8.16 3.57 -14.40
C ARG A 151 7.76 2.68 -15.60
N ARG A 152 7.67 1.36 -15.40
CA ARG A 152 7.44 0.31 -16.42
C ARG A 152 5.96 0.18 -16.81
N TRP A 153 5.10 0.78 -16.02
CA TRP A 153 3.65 0.81 -16.21
C TRP A 153 3.25 2.27 -15.96
N ARG A 154 3.15 3.01 -17.08
CA ARG A 154 2.45 4.28 -17.25
C ARG A 154 1.44 4.03 -18.36
#